data_AF-A0A5K1FPJ6-F1
#
_entry.id   AF-A0A5K1FPJ6-F1
#
_cell.length_a   1.000
_cell.length_b   1.000
_cell.length_c   1.000
_cell.angle_alpha   90.00
_cell.angle_beta   90.00
_cell.angle_gamma   90.00
#
_symmetry.space_group_name_H-M   'P 1'
#
loop_
_entity.id
_entity.type
_entity.pdbx_description
1 polymer ?
#
loop_
_entity_poly.entity_id
_entity_poly.type
_entity_poly.pdbx_seq_one_letter_code
_entity_poly.pdbx_strand_id
1 'polypeptide(L)' 'CDRILWYGKGIKQNRYERGESKLSDHRPVRATFTVITDIINSIKLMERCFSSERYENLDIDRLI' A
#
# COMPACT_ATOMS: atom_id res chain seq x y z
N CYS A 1 16.53 -3.89 -8.22
CA CYS A 1 15.85 -4.50 -9.38
C CYS A 1 14.34 -4.60 -9.18
N ASP A 2 13.90 -4.53 -7.92
CA ASP A 2 12.52 -4.65 -7.52
C ASP A 2 11.74 -3.38 -7.89
N ARG A 3 10.60 -3.57 -8.56
CA ARG A 3 9.77 -2.49 -9.10
C ARG A 3 8.30 -2.78 -8.80
N ILE A 4 7.56 -1.75 -8.41
CA ILE A 4 6.10 -1.81 -8.26
C ILE A 4 5.49 -0.96 -9.37
N LEU A 5 4.72 -1.60 -10.24
CA LEU A 5 4.04 -0.97 -11.39
C LEU A 5 2.53 -1.02 -11.16
N TRP A 6 1.83 0.01 -11.62
CA TRP A 6 0.37 0.05 -11.60
C TRP A 6 -0.15 0.78 -12.84
N TYR A 7 -1.37 0.43 -13.23
CA TYR A 7 -2.08 1.06 -14.33
C TYR A 7 -3.58 0.99 -14.05
N GLY A 8 -4.30 2.08 -14.34
CA GLY A 8 -5.74 2.17 -14.11
C GLY A 8 -6.16 3.58 -13.70
N LYS A 9 -7.44 3.90 -13.94
CA LYS A 9 -8.04 5.16 -13.48
C LYS A 9 -8.31 5.08 -11.98
N GLY A 10 -8.27 6.23 -11.31
CA GLY A 10 -8.55 6.33 -9.88
C GLY A 10 -7.42 5.86 -8.96
N ILE A 11 -6.26 5.44 -9.50
CA ILE A 11 -5.09 5.07 -8.70
C ILE A 11 -4.13 6.26 -8.64
N LYS A 12 -3.90 6.79 -7.44
CA LYS A 12 -2.91 7.82 -7.15
C LYS A 12 -1.80 7.23 -6.30
N GLN A 13 -0.56 7.32 -6.76
CA GLN A 13 0.60 6.98 -5.96
C GLN A 13 0.90 8.09 -4.96
N ASN A 14 0.91 7.75 -3.67
CA ASN A 14 1.23 8.68 -2.59
C ASN A 14 2.71 8.64 -2.24
N ARG A 15 3.30 7.45 -2.21
CA ARG A 15 4.71 7.24 -1.84
C ARG A 15 5.33 6.10 -2.64
N TYR A 16 6.62 6.21 -2.89
CA TYR A 16 7.47 5.15 -3.42
C TYR A 16 8.81 5.23 -2.71
N GLU A 17 9.08 4.25 -1.85
CA GLU A 17 10.20 4.27 -0.92
C GLU A 17 11.03 3.00 -1.09
N ARG A 18 12.34 3.14 -0.94
CA ARG A 18 13.27 2.02 -0.78
C ARG A 18 13.58 1.89 0.71
N GLY A 19 13.40 0.69 1.25
CA GLY A 19 13.79 0.38 2.62
C GLY A 19 15.25 -0.06 2.70
N GLU A 20 15.90 0.23 3.83
CA GLU A 20 17.34 0.00 4.03
C GLU A 20 17.64 -1.28 4.81
N SER A 21 16.73 -2.27 4.78
CA SER A 21 16.95 -3.57 5.42
C SER A 21 18.23 -4.24 4.89
N LYS A 22 19.00 -4.84 5.81
CA LYS A 22 20.28 -5.53 5.53
C LYS A 22 20.19 -7.06 5.58
N LEU A 23 18.96 -7.59 5.63
CA LEU A 23 18.74 -9.04 5.68
C LEU A 23 19.06 -9.76 4.36
N SER A 24 19.06 -9.01 3.25
CA SER A 24 19.43 -9.46 1.91
C SER A 24 20.24 -8.34 1.23
N ASP A 25 20.97 -8.71 0.19
CA ASP A 25 21.59 -7.82 -0.79
C ASP A 25 20.56 -7.01 -1.60
N HIS A 26 19.33 -7.53 -1.71
CA HIS A 26 18.21 -6.78 -2.24
C HIS A 26 17.60 -5.87 -1.17
N ARG A 27 17.36 -4.61 -1.57
CA ARG A 27 16.70 -3.61 -0.72
C ARG A 27 15.20 -3.64 -0.96
N PRO A 28 14.35 -3.78 0.08
CA PRO A 28 12.90 -3.82 -0.10
C PRO A 28 12.39 -2.52 -0.72
N VAL A 29 11.34 -2.61 -1.52
CA VAL A 29 10.66 -1.45 -2.14
C VAL A 29 9.21 -1.45 -1.69
N ARG A 30 8.71 -0.29 -1.28
CA ARG A 30 7.32 -0.09 -0.82
C ARG A 30 6.70 1.06 -1.59
N ALA A 31 5.43 0.91 -1.95
CA ALA A 31 4.65 1.99 -2.53
C ALA A 31 3.27 2.07 -1.86
N THR A 32 2.81 3.28 -1.61
CA THR A 32 1.49 3.54 -1.00
C THR A 32 0.62 4.22 -2.04
N PHE A 33 -0.62 3.76 -2.19
CA PHE A 33 -1.57 4.28 -3.18
C PHE A 33 -2.89 4.68 -2.51
N THR A 34 -3.49 5.76 -3.00
CA THR A 34 -4.91 6.03 -2.83
C THR A 34 -5.63 5.48 -4.04
N VAL A 35 -6.65 4.65 -3.84
CA VAL A 35 -7.48 4.10 -4.92
C VAL A 35 -8.91 4.59 -4.71
N ILE A 36 -9.45 5.30 -5.71
CA ILE A 36 -10.86 5.65 -5.76
C ILE A 36 -11.61 4.42 -6.25
N THR A 37 -12.50 3.88 -5.41
CA THR A 37 -13.34 2.73 -5.72
C THR A 37 -14.81 3.11 -5.57
N ASP A 38 -15.65 2.70 -6.53
CA ASP A 38 -17.09 2.79 -6.35
C ASP A 38 -17.53 1.80 -5.26
N ILE A 39 -18.28 2.29 -4.27
CA ILE A 39 -18.85 1.44 -3.23
C ILE A 39 -20.05 0.70 -3.84
N ILE A 40 -19.82 -0.48 -4.39
CA ILE A 40 -20.91 -1.40 -4.74
C ILE A 40 -21.33 -2.08 -3.44
N ASN A 41 -22.42 -1.60 -2.85
CA ASN A 41 -22.96 -2.16 -1.60
C ASN A 41 -23.36 -3.62 -1.82
N SER A 42 -22.76 -4.57 -1.09
CA SER A 42 -23.38 -5.88 -0.78
C SER A 42 -22.46 -6.83 0.01
N ILE A 43 -21.86 -6.41 1.13
CA ILE A 43 -21.31 -7.33 2.17
C ILE A 43 -20.11 -8.24 1.75
N LYS A 44 -19.92 -8.57 0.46
CA LYS A 44 -18.89 -9.44 -0.14
C LYS A 44 -17.55 -8.75 -0.42
N LEU A 45 -17.48 -7.42 -0.35
CA LEU A 45 -16.22 -6.68 -0.52
C LEU A 45 -15.30 -6.84 0.71
N MET A 46 -15.86 -7.17 1.88
CA MET A 46 -15.11 -7.30 3.14
C MET A 46 -14.12 -8.48 3.15
N GLU A 47 -14.35 -9.54 2.37
CA GLU A 47 -13.49 -10.75 2.39
C GLU A 47 -12.26 -10.68 1.47
N ARG A 48 -12.18 -9.71 0.54
CA ARG A 48 -11.03 -9.57 -0.38
C ARG A 48 -9.94 -8.61 0.11
N CYS A 49 -10.21 -7.87 1.18
CA CYS A 49 -9.33 -6.89 1.78
C CYS A 49 -8.62 -7.46 3.02
N PHE A 50 -8.07 -8.68 2.96
CA PHE A 50 -7.16 -9.14 4.01
C PHE A 50 -5.96 -8.18 4.07
N SER A 51 -6.07 -7.22 4.99
CA SER A 51 -5.01 -6.33 5.41
C SER A 51 -3.81 -7.18 5.75
N SER A 52 -2.75 -7.08 4.96
CA SER A 52 -1.47 -7.69 5.32
C SER A 52 -1.10 -7.20 6.72
N GLU A 53 -1.00 -8.10 7.71
CA GLU A 53 -0.70 -7.82 9.12
C GLU A 53 0.77 -7.38 9.36
N ARG A 54 1.37 -6.70 8.39
CA ARG A 54 2.77 -6.26 8.40
C ARG A 54 2.90 -4.74 8.33
N TYR A 55 2.01 -4.02 9.00
CA TYR A 55 2.14 -2.57 9.19
C TYR A 55 2.86 -2.32 10.52
N GLU A 56 4.19 -2.19 10.48
CA GLU A 56 4.89 -1.48 11.55
C GLU A 56 4.71 0.03 11.34
N ASN A 57 3.98 0.63 12.29
CA ASN A 57 3.96 2.03 12.72
C ASN A 57 4.02 3.10 11.61
N LEU A 58 2.85 3.48 11.10
CA LEU A 58 2.64 4.83 10.60
C LEU A 58 2.00 5.63 11.73
N ASP A 59 2.72 6.62 12.29
CA ASP A 59 2.16 7.60 13.22
C ASP A 59 0.97 8.30 12.57
N ILE A 60 -0.25 7.93 12.97
CA ILE A 60 -1.50 8.59 12.59
C ILE A 60 -1.74 9.85 13.46
N ASP A 61 -0.94 10.05 14.52
CA ASP A 61 -1.12 11.14 15.50
C ASP A 61 -0.63 12.53 15.04
N ARG A 62 -0.31 12.72 13.75
CA ARG A 62 0.09 14.04 13.20
C ARG A 62 -0.92 14.67 12.25
N LEU A 63 -2.15 14.17 12.21
CA LEU A 63 -3.22 14.75 11.40
C LEU A 63 -4.52 14.93 12.21
N ILE A 64 -4.44 15.59 13.37
CA ILE A 64 -5.52 16.36 14.00
C ILE A 64 -4.93 17.68 14.49
#